data_AF-A0A814Q816-F1
#
_entry.id   AF-A0A814Q816-F1
#
_cell.length_a   1.000
_cell.length_b   1.000
_cell.length_c   1.000
_cell.angle_alpha   90.00
_cell.angle_beta   90.00
_cell.angle_gamma   90.00
#
_symmetry.space_group_name_H-M   'P 1'
#
loop_
_entity.id
_entity.type
_entity.pdbx_description
1 polymer ?
#
loop_
_entity_poly.entity_id
_entity_poly.type
_entity_poly.pdbx_seq_one_letter_code
_entity_poly.pdbx_strand_id
1 'polypeptide(L)'
;MSHPFVIVWLDIHANEPVSSFRDKLMHDEHEYVKIFADSQSCVTFIQSEIHKKIFFILSGAFGSKVVPIVYDLQQIQQIYVFCGTISSHVNWAIDYTDKMYMFDHEDDLLERLYREVEEFLRKSADFYLQQANLFRDRIQDFTQGPCG
;
A
#
# COMPACT_ATOMS: atom_id res chain seq x y z
N MET A 1 -4.24 -14.46 10.96
CA MET A 1 -3.04 -13.62 11.09
C MET A 1 -3.37 -12.29 10.42
N SER A 2 -3.10 -11.15 11.05
CA SER A 2 -3.36 -9.85 10.41
C SER A 2 -2.39 -9.66 9.24
N HIS A 3 -2.89 -9.28 8.07
CA HIS A 3 -2.06 -9.04 6.89
C HIS A 3 -1.02 -7.93 7.17
N PRO A 4 0.23 -8.05 6.68
CA PRO A 4 1.30 -7.08 6.95
C PRO A 4 1.12 -5.75 6.21
N PHE A 5 0.16 -5.70 5.28
CA PHE A 5 -0.20 -4.53 4.52
C PHE A 5 -1.72 -4.35 4.44
N VAL A 6 -2.13 -3.18 3.96
CA VAL A 6 -3.50 -2.83 3.62
C VAL A 6 -3.47 -1.99 2.33
N ILE A 7 -4.42 -2.21 1.45
CA ILE A 7 -4.71 -1.36 0.31
C ILE A 7 -5.79 -0.39 0.75
N VAL A 8 -5.54 0.90 0.65
CA VAL A 8 -6.52 1.95 0.97
C VAL A 8 -6.94 2.60 -0.33
N TRP A 9 -8.24 2.75 -0.55
CA TRP A 9 -8.78 3.42 -1.73
C TRP A 9 -9.70 4.57 -1.31
N LEU A 10 -9.34 5.79 -1.69
CA LEU A 10 -10.15 7.00 -1.48
C LEU A 10 -10.75 7.47 -2.80
N ASP A 11 -12.07 7.37 -2.92
CA ASP A 11 -12.80 7.80 -4.12
C ASP A 11 -14.15 8.40 -3.78
N ILE A 12 -14.51 9.51 -4.43
CA ILE A 12 -15.79 10.19 -4.16
C ILE A 12 -17.00 9.31 -4.54
N HIS A 13 -16.79 8.40 -5.50
CA HIS A 13 -17.76 7.44 -5.98
C HIS A 13 -17.63 6.07 -5.31
N ALA A 14 -16.83 5.94 -4.23
CA ALA A 14 -16.66 4.70 -3.47
C ALA A 14 -17.98 4.07 -2.95
N ASN A 15 -19.03 4.88 -2.79
CA ASN A 15 -20.34 4.44 -2.33
C ASN A 15 -21.32 4.10 -3.47
N GLU A 16 -20.92 4.33 -4.72
CA GLU A 16 -21.73 3.98 -5.89
C GLU A 16 -21.74 2.46 -6.13
N PRO A 17 -22.71 1.93 -6.92
CA PRO A 17 -22.75 0.53 -7.30
C PRO A 17 -21.39 0.07 -7.84
N VAL A 18 -21.07 -1.19 -7.57
CA VAL A 18 -19.73 -1.72 -7.81
C VAL A 18 -19.33 -1.50 -9.27
N SER A 19 -18.27 -0.71 -9.48
CA SER A 19 -17.65 -0.53 -10.79
C SER A 19 -16.80 -1.76 -11.13
N SER A 20 -16.51 -1.98 -12.41
CA SER A 20 -15.58 -3.01 -12.86
C SER A 20 -14.24 -2.95 -12.12
N PHE A 21 -13.75 -1.74 -11.85
CA PHE A 21 -12.53 -1.53 -11.07
C PHE A 21 -12.64 -2.05 -9.65
N ARG A 22 -13.73 -1.70 -8.96
CA ARG A 22 -13.95 -2.14 -7.58
C ARG A 22 -14.12 -3.65 -7.53
N ASP A 23 -14.84 -4.24 -8.49
CA ASP A 23 -14.97 -5.70 -8.58
C ASP A 23 -13.60 -6.36 -8.77
N LYS A 24 -12.76 -5.86 -9.69
CA LYS A 24 -11.41 -6.40 -9.89
C LYS A 24 -10.53 -6.26 -8.64
N LEU A 25 -10.55 -5.10 -7.98
CA LEU A 25 -9.79 -4.86 -6.75
C LEU A 25 -10.28 -5.72 -5.59
N MET A 26 -11.57 -6.05 -5.56
CA MET A 26 -12.22 -6.74 -4.44
C MET A 26 -12.41 -8.24 -4.68
N HIS A 27 -12.10 -8.76 -5.88
CA HIS A 27 -12.57 -10.08 -6.32
C HIS A 27 -12.17 -11.23 -5.35
N ASP A 28 -11.03 -11.11 -4.68
CA ASP A 28 -10.52 -12.06 -3.66
C ASP A 28 -9.91 -11.38 -2.41
N GLU A 29 -9.94 -10.05 -2.32
CA GLU A 29 -9.03 -9.25 -1.46
C GLU A 29 -9.72 -8.52 -0.29
N HIS A 30 -10.95 -8.90 0.03
CA HIS A 30 -11.81 -8.14 0.95
C HIS A 30 -11.23 -7.88 2.35
N GLU A 31 -10.30 -8.71 2.83
CA GLU A 31 -9.75 -8.54 4.19
C GLU A 31 -8.76 -7.36 4.29
N TYR A 32 -8.04 -7.05 3.22
CA TYR A 32 -6.97 -6.04 3.21
C TYR A 32 -7.25 -4.81 2.34
N VAL A 33 -8.41 -4.73 1.68
CA VAL A 33 -8.85 -3.49 1.01
C VAL A 33 -9.75 -2.67 1.94
N LYS A 34 -9.44 -1.38 2.12
CA LYS A 34 -10.25 -0.40 2.85
C LYS A 34 -10.64 0.74 1.92
N ILE A 35 -11.94 0.96 1.77
CA ILE A 35 -12.48 1.96 0.85
C ILE A 35 -13.08 3.12 1.66
N PHE A 36 -12.81 4.34 1.23
CA PHE A 36 -13.29 5.57 1.83
C PHE A 36 -13.88 6.49 0.74
N ALA A 37 -14.97 7.17 1.08
CA ALA A 37 -15.54 8.25 0.25
C ALA A 37 -15.21 9.65 0.78
N ASP A 38 -14.73 9.72 2.02
CA ASP A 38 -14.43 10.96 2.73
C ASP A 38 -12.94 11.01 3.06
N SER A 39 -12.30 12.13 2.75
CA SER A 39 -10.86 12.31 2.95
C SER A 39 -10.49 12.34 4.43
N GLN A 40 -11.36 12.86 5.30
CA GLN A 40 -11.03 13.01 6.72
C GLN A 40 -10.94 11.64 7.41
N SER A 41 -11.94 10.78 7.22
CA SER A 41 -11.96 9.41 7.73
C SER A 41 -10.84 8.57 7.14
N CYS A 42 -10.53 8.72 5.84
CA CYS A 42 -9.41 8.05 5.19
C CYS A 42 -8.07 8.43 5.83
N VAL A 43 -7.80 9.73 6.01
CA VAL A 43 -6.56 10.21 6.62
C VAL A 43 -6.43 9.75 8.07
N THR A 44 -7.51 9.84 8.84
CA THR A 44 -7.54 9.34 10.23
C THR A 44 -7.21 7.85 10.28
N PHE A 45 -7.75 7.05 9.37
CA PHE A 45 -7.43 5.63 9.27
C PHE A 45 -5.95 5.40 8.96
N ILE A 46 -5.42 6.04 7.91
CA ILE A 46 -4.01 5.95 7.50
C ILE A 46 -3.07 6.28 8.67
N GLN A 47 -3.37 7.35 9.41
CA GLN A 47 -2.57 7.78 10.56
C GLN A 47 -2.63 6.78 11.73
N SER A 48 -3.75 6.09 11.91
CA SER A 48 -3.94 5.10 12.97
C SER A 48 -3.26 3.75 12.67
N GLU A 49 -3.08 3.40 11.39
CA GLU A 49 -2.56 2.09 10.97
C GLU A 49 -1.02 2.06 10.94
N ILE A 50 -0.40 2.22 12.11
CA ILE A 50 1.06 2.34 12.26
C ILE A 50 1.83 1.01 12.12
N HIS A 51 1.13 -0.13 12.15
CA HIS A 51 1.74 -1.46 12.16
C HIS A 51 1.71 -2.17 10.80
N LYS A 52 1.09 -1.56 9.79
CA LYS A 52 0.99 -2.13 8.44
C LYS A 52 1.60 -1.20 7.43
N LYS A 53 2.00 -1.77 6.30
CA LYS A 53 2.30 -0.99 5.10
C LYS A 53 1.03 -0.66 4.33
N ILE A 54 0.97 0.53 3.77
CA ILE A 54 -0.21 1.05 3.08
C ILE A 54 0.13 1.28 1.62
N PHE A 55 -0.61 0.61 0.74
CA PHE A 55 -0.68 0.94 -0.68
C PHE A 55 -1.90 1.82 -0.87
N PHE A 56 -1.69 3.10 -1.18
CA PHE A 56 -2.75 4.09 -1.14
C PHE A 56 -3.17 4.52 -2.54
N ILE A 57 -4.40 4.18 -2.92
CA ILE A 57 -5.05 4.60 -4.14
C ILE A 57 -5.96 5.78 -3.83
N LEU A 58 -5.90 6.85 -4.63
CA LEU A 58 -6.84 7.96 -4.51
C LEU A 58 -7.19 8.57 -5.87
N SER A 59 -8.41 9.08 -6.01
CA SER A 59 -8.76 9.85 -7.20
C SER A 59 -7.99 11.17 -7.26
N GLY A 60 -7.68 11.65 -8.47
CA GLY A 60 -6.99 12.92 -8.70
C GLY A 60 -7.66 14.12 -8.02
N ALA A 61 -8.98 14.07 -7.82
CA ALA A 61 -9.75 15.10 -7.11
C ALA A 61 -9.30 15.32 -5.65
N PHE A 62 -8.75 14.29 -5.00
CA PHE A 62 -8.23 14.37 -3.63
C PHE A 62 -6.72 14.59 -3.57
N GLY A 63 -6.00 14.34 -4.67
CA GLY A 63 -4.54 14.30 -4.74
C GLY A 63 -3.85 15.46 -4.05
N SER A 64 -4.09 16.68 -4.53
CA SER A 64 -3.42 17.90 -4.02
C SER A 64 -3.74 18.25 -2.57
N LYS A 65 -4.82 17.70 -2.01
CA LYS A 65 -5.22 17.95 -0.60
C LYS A 65 -4.71 16.87 0.34
N VAL A 66 -4.71 15.61 -0.10
CA VAL A 66 -4.46 14.46 0.77
C VAL A 66 -3.01 14.00 0.72
N VAL A 67 -2.38 13.98 -0.47
CA VAL A 67 -0.99 13.52 -0.63
C VAL A 67 -0.03 14.27 0.28
N PRO A 68 -0.05 15.62 0.37
CA PRO A 68 0.87 16.35 1.25
C PRO A 68 0.76 15.98 2.74
N ILE A 69 -0.39 15.47 3.18
CA ILE A 69 -0.64 15.12 4.59
C ILE A 69 -0.06 13.74 4.92
N VAL A 70 -0.09 12.81 3.95
CA VAL A 70 0.23 11.40 4.20
C VAL A 70 1.57 10.96 3.63
N TYR A 71 2.14 11.68 2.66
CA TYR A 71 3.31 11.26 1.87
C TYR A 71 4.52 10.82 2.71
N ASP A 72 4.83 11.56 3.77
CA ASP A 72 5.99 11.31 4.64
C ASP A 72 5.71 10.28 5.74
N LEU A 73 4.48 9.78 5.87
CA LEU A 73 4.15 8.77 6.87
C LEU A 73 4.88 7.46 6.57
N GLN A 74 5.54 6.89 7.59
CA GLN A 74 6.38 5.71 7.45
C GLN A 74 5.59 4.46 7.00
N GLN A 75 4.30 4.41 7.31
CA GLN A 75 3.40 3.34 6.88
C GLN A 75 3.06 3.41 5.38
N ILE A 76 3.19 4.58 4.73
CA ILE A 76 2.95 4.69 3.29
C ILE A 76 4.08 3.98 2.52
N GLN A 77 3.71 2.94 1.79
CA GLN A 77 4.59 2.20 0.93
C GLN A 77 4.65 2.83 -0.46
N GLN A 78 3.48 3.12 -1.05
CA GLN A 78 3.34 3.67 -2.39
C GLN A 78 1.96 4.35 -2.53
N ILE A 79 1.91 5.45 -3.28
CA ILE A 79 0.70 6.20 -3.61
C ILE A 79 0.39 6.03 -5.11
N TYR A 80 -0.89 5.84 -5.43
CA TYR A 80 -1.44 5.65 -6.77
C TYR A 80 -2.56 6.67 -6.98
N VAL A 81 -2.31 7.67 -7.82
CA VAL A 81 -3.32 8.67 -8.17
C VAL A 81 -4.02 8.23 -9.44
N PHE A 82 -5.31 7.91 -9.35
CA PHE A 82 -6.14 7.60 -10.51
C PHE A 82 -6.89 8.84 -10.98
N CYS A 83 -6.64 9.28 -12.21
CA CYS A 83 -7.20 10.52 -12.72
C CYS A 83 -7.39 10.49 -14.24
N GLY A 84 -8.50 11.00 -14.74
CA GLY A 84 -8.76 11.02 -16.18
C GLY A 84 -7.86 11.97 -16.98
N THR A 85 -7.06 12.83 -16.33
CA THR A 85 -6.16 13.77 -17.01
C THR A 85 -4.94 14.08 -16.15
N ILE A 86 -3.86 13.31 -16.33
CA ILE A 86 -2.61 13.42 -15.55
C ILE A 86 -2.01 14.83 -15.65
N SER A 87 -2.02 15.44 -16.84
CA SER A 87 -1.44 16.77 -17.09
C SER A 87 -2.01 17.87 -16.18
N SER A 88 -3.27 17.74 -15.73
CA SER A 88 -3.92 18.70 -14.84
C SER A 88 -3.36 18.70 -13.40
N HIS A 89 -2.57 17.70 -13.05
CA HIS A 89 -2.07 17.47 -11.69
C HIS A 89 -0.55 17.62 -11.55
N VAL A 90 0.18 17.82 -12.66
CA VAL A 90 1.65 17.87 -12.68
C VAL A 90 2.23 18.89 -11.69
N ASN A 91 1.59 20.06 -11.58
CA ASN A 91 2.10 21.17 -10.77
C ASN A 91 2.28 20.84 -9.28
N TRP A 92 1.42 20.00 -8.71
CA TRP A 92 1.57 19.56 -7.33
C TRP A 92 2.22 18.18 -7.24
N ALA A 93 2.08 17.35 -8.28
CA ALA A 93 2.55 15.97 -8.27
C ALA A 93 4.09 15.84 -8.34
N ILE A 94 4.76 16.84 -8.93
CA ILE A 94 6.22 16.82 -9.12
C ILE A 94 7.00 16.71 -7.81
N ASP A 95 6.42 17.19 -6.69
CA ASP A 95 7.07 17.17 -5.38
C ASP A 95 7.01 15.79 -4.70
N TYR A 96 6.29 14.82 -5.29
CA TYR A 96 5.96 13.53 -4.66
C TYR A 96 6.36 12.31 -5.49
N THR A 97 7.22 12.46 -6.49
CA THR A 97 7.49 11.41 -7.50
C THR A 97 8.15 10.15 -6.95
N ASP A 98 8.82 10.21 -5.80
CA ASP A 98 9.58 9.05 -5.28
C ASP A 98 8.68 7.92 -4.78
N LYS A 99 7.48 8.25 -4.28
CA LYS A 99 6.50 7.29 -3.77
C LYS A 99 5.12 7.47 -4.39
N MET A 100 5.03 8.11 -5.54
CA MET A 100 3.74 8.35 -6.20
C MET A 100 3.79 8.02 -7.68
N TYR A 101 2.77 7.29 -8.13
CA TYR A 101 2.49 7.04 -9.53
C TYR A 101 1.12 7.60 -9.89
N MET A 102 0.97 8.03 -11.15
CA MET A 102 -0.28 8.55 -11.68
C MET A 102 -0.72 7.70 -12.86
N PHE A 103 -2.01 7.38 -12.91
CA PHE A 103 -2.62 6.55 -13.95
C PHE A 103 -3.93 7.17 -14.41
N ASP A 104 -4.21 7.04 -15.70
CA ASP A 104 -5.48 7.37 -16.34
C ASP A 104 -6.22 6.13 -16.87
N HIS A 105 -5.57 4.97 -16.81
CA HIS A 105 -6.15 3.67 -17.17
C HIS A 105 -6.15 2.72 -15.97
N GLU A 106 -7.28 2.04 -15.82
CA GLU A 106 -7.56 1.14 -14.70
C GLU A 106 -6.58 -0.04 -14.64
N ASP A 107 -6.38 -0.70 -15.79
CA ASP A 107 -5.59 -1.93 -15.87
C ASP A 107 -4.10 -1.65 -15.57
N ASP A 108 -3.55 -0.53 -16.03
CA ASP A 108 -2.17 -0.12 -15.75
C ASP A 108 -1.94 0.11 -14.25
N LEU A 109 -2.92 0.73 -13.57
CA LEU A 109 -2.87 0.94 -12.12
C LEU A 109 -2.87 -0.40 -11.39
N LEU A 110 -3.81 -1.30 -11.72
CA LEU A 110 -3.92 -2.60 -11.08
C LEU A 110 -2.68 -3.46 -11.31
N GLU A 111 -2.17 -3.51 -12.54
CA GLU A 111 -0.95 -4.24 -12.85
C GLU A 111 0.21 -3.73 -12.00
N ARG A 112 0.39 -2.40 -11.91
CA ARG A 112 1.48 -1.85 -11.11
C ARG A 112 1.29 -2.10 -9.62
N LEU A 113 0.07 -1.91 -9.11
CA LEU A 113 -0.27 -2.16 -7.71
C LEU A 113 0.07 -3.59 -7.31
N TYR A 114 -0.40 -4.57 -8.08
CA TYR A 114 -0.20 -5.97 -7.75
C TYR A 114 1.25 -6.42 -7.85
N ARG A 115 2.00 -5.88 -8.82
CA ARG A 115 3.45 -6.10 -8.89
C ARG A 115 4.16 -5.61 -7.64
N GLU A 116 3.84 -4.40 -7.16
CA GLU A 116 4.48 -3.84 -5.95
C GLU A 116 4.07 -4.59 -4.67
N VAL A 117 2.82 -5.05 -4.60
CA VAL A 117 2.33 -5.92 -3.50
C VAL A 117 3.08 -7.26 -3.51
N GLU A 118 3.24 -7.89 -4.67
CA GLU A 118 3.99 -9.14 -4.81
C GLU A 118 5.45 -8.97 -4.38
N GLU A 119 6.10 -7.91 -4.86
CA GLU A 119 7.49 -7.60 -4.50
C GLU A 119 7.65 -7.34 -3.00
N PHE A 120 6.71 -6.62 -2.39
CA PHE A 120 6.69 -6.40 -0.94
C PHE A 120 6.59 -7.73 -0.18
N LEU A 121 5.63 -8.58 -0.55
CA LEU A 121 5.43 -9.87 0.09
C LEU A 121 6.65 -10.78 -0.04
N ARG A 122 7.29 -10.79 -1.21
CA ARG A 122 8.53 -11.55 -1.43
C ARG A 122 9.65 -11.06 -0.52
N LYS A 123 9.89 -9.75 -0.45
CA LYS A 123 10.90 -9.15 0.44
C LYS A 123 10.60 -9.44 1.91
N SER A 124 9.34 -9.40 2.32
CA SER A 124 8.93 -9.78 3.68
C SER A 124 9.22 -11.26 3.97
N ALA A 125 8.88 -12.17 3.05
CA ALA A 125 9.16 -13.59 3.20
C ALA A 125 10.67 -13.88 3.31
N ASP A 126 11.48 -13.27 2.45
CA ASP A 126 12.94 -13.41 2.47
C ASP A 126 13.53 -12.93 3.80
N PHE A 127 13.04 -11.80 4.33
CA PHE A 127 13.45 -11.30 5.64
C PHE A 127 13.14 -12.30 6.75
N TYR A 128 11.93 -12.88 6.79
CA TYR A 128 11.58 -13.88 7.80
C TYR A 128 12.42 -15.15 7.69
N LEU A 129 12.70 -15.63 6.47
CA LEU A 129 13.56 -16.79 6.25
C LEU A 129 14.99 -16.54 6.73
N GLN A 130 15.54 -15.36 6.49
CA GLN A 130 16.85 -14.97 7.01
C GLN A 130 16.88 -14.98 8.54
N GLN A 131 15.86 -14.41 9.20
CA GLN A 131 15.77 -14.42 10.67
C GLN A 131 15.66 -15.84 11.23
N ALA A 132 14.86 -16.70 10.59
CA ALA A 132 14.71 -18.09 11.00
C ALA A 132 16.02 -18.88 10.87
N ASN A 133 16.79 -18.65 9.80
CA ASN A 133 18.10 -19.27 9.63
C ASN A 133 19.09 -18.80 10.70
N LEU A 134 19.19 -17.49 10.94
CA LEU A 134 20.03 -16.94 12.01
C LEU A 134 19.69 -17.47 13.40
N PHE A 135 18.42 -17.78 13.65
CA PHE A 135 17.99 -18.41 14.89
C PHE A 135 18.40 -19.88 14.96
N ARG A 136 18.25 -20.62 13.86
CA ARG A 136 18.68 -22.03 13.75
C ARG A 136 20.18 -22.16 13.98
N ASP A 137 20.99 -21.31 13.34
CA ASP A 137 22.45 -21.35 13.44
C ASP A 137 22.89 -21.09 14.89
N ARG A 138 22.29 -20.08 15.55
CA ARG A 138 22.53 -19.82 16.98
C ARG A 138 22.22 -21.02 17.86
N ILE A 139 21.11 -21.73 17.62
CA ILE A 139 20.79 -22.94 18.41
C ILE A 139 21.85 -24.02 18.19
N GLN A 140 22.31 -24.22 16.96
CA GLN A 140 23.34 -25.22 16.66
C GLN A 140 24.64 -24.91 17.42
N ASP A 141 25.07 -23.65 17.44
CA ASP A 141 26.25 -23.20 18.20
C ASP A 141 26.10 -23.47 19.71
N PHE A 142 24.91 -23.26 20.28
CA PHE A 142 24.64 -23.59 21.70
C PHE A 142 24.67 -25.10 21.98
N THR A 143 24.22 -25.94 21.05
CA THR A 143 24.22 -27.40 21.22
C THR A 143 25.58 -28.06 21.00
N GLN A 144 26.51 -27.39 20.30
CA GLN A 144 27.86 -27.89 20.05
C GLN A 144 28.95 -27.23 20.93
N GLY A 145 28.57 -26.27 21.78
CA GLY A 145 29.47 -25.71 22.78
C GLY A 145 29.89 -26.77 23.81
N PRO A 146 31.14 -26.77 24.31
CA PRO A 146 31.58 -27.71 25.33
C PRO A 146 30.73 -27.53 26.59
N CYS A 147 30.06 -28.60 27.02
CA CYS A 147 29.48 -28.68 28.36
C CYS A 147 30.65 -28.53 29.36
N GLY A 148 30.73 -27.36 30.00
CA GLY A 148 31.65 -27.13 31.12
C GLY A 148 31.24 -27.91 32.36
#